data_AF-A0A1H8M7C1-F1
#
_entry.id   AF-A0A1H8M7C1-F1
#
_cell.length_a   1.000
_cell.length_b   1.000
_cell.length_c   1.000
_cell.angle_alpha   90.00
_cell.angle_beta   90.00
_cell.angle_gamma   90.00
#
_symmetry.space_group_name_H-M   'P 1'
#
loop_
_entity.id
_entity.type
_entity.pdbx_description
1 polymer ?
#
loop_
_entity_poly.entity_id
_entity_poly.type
_entity_poly.pdbx_seq_one_letter_code
_entity_poly.pdbx_strand_id
1 'polypeptide(L)'
;FVAGGLAAGAMLFLSERSGLKVDVIIGLIFTSFFGLGLFIVSINPMSVSIQTITMGNILAITPEDTLQLAIIGFVSLAVLLAKWKDLMVTFFDENHARTIGLRPGLLKAIFFVLLSACVVAAMQTVGAFLVIALVVTPGATAYLLCDRFPRLIIVSVVIGSITSFLGAYISYFLNGATGGIIVTLQTLIFLVAFVFAPKHGLLAAKRKAKQALERGPSDLAAEFK
;
A
#
# COMPACT_ATOMS: atom_id res chain seq x y z
N PHE A 1 13.74 6.28 13.80
CA PHE A 1 13.34 5.08 14.57
C PHE A 1 12.56 5.40 15.84
N VAL A 2 13.07 6.22 16.77
CA VAL A 2 12.36 6.55 18.04
C VAL A 2 10.94 7.08 17.82
N ALA A 3 10.77 8.09 16.96
CA ALA A 3 9.45 8.65 16.64
C ALA A 3 8.49 7.61 16.02
N GLY A 4 9.00 6.70 15.18
CA GLY A 4 8.22 5.60 14.60
C GLY A 4 7.80 4.56 15.64
N GLY A 5 8.67 4.23 16.59
CA GLY A 5 8.33 3.37 17.72
C GLY A 5 7.26 3.99 18.64
N LEU A 6 7.36 5.31 18.87
CA LEU A 6 6.37 6.07 19.63
C LEU A 6 5.00 6.09 18.93
N ALA A 7 4.98 6.33 17.61
CA ALA A 7 3.77 6.27 16.80
C ALA A 7 3.15 4.86 16.77
N ALA A 8 3.96 3.81 16.61
CA ALA A 8 3.50 2.43 16.64
C ALA A 8 2.93 2.04 18.02
N GLY A 9 3.60 2.45 19.10
CA GLY A 9 3.11 2.26 20.46
C GLY A 9 1.78 2.98 20.71
N ALA A 10 1.64 4.22 20.22
CA ALA A 10 0.40 4.97 20.29
C ALA A 10 -0.73 4.29 19.48
N MET A 11 -0.44 3.76 18.30
CA MET A 11 -1.41 2.98 17.50
C MET A 11 -1.88 1.73 18.24
N LEU A 12 -0.96 0.94 18.80
CA LEU A 12 -1.27 -0.26 19.59
C LEU A 12 -2.15 0.08 20.79
N PHE A 13 -1.75 1.09 21.57
CA PHE A 13 -2.50 1.55 22.73
C PHE A 13 -3.93 1.99 22.36
N LEU A 14 -4.08 2.75 21.28
CA LEU A 14 -5.38 3.24 20.82
C LEU A 14 -6.22 2.11 20.22
N SER A 15 -5.61 1.15 19.52
CA SER A 15 -6.32 -0.01 18.95
C SER A 15 -6.87 -0.95 20.01
N GLU A 16 -6.17 -1.14 21.13
CA GLU A 16 -6.62 -2.05 22.19
C GLU A 16 -7.66 -1.41 23.13
N ARG A 17 -7.62 -0.09 23.32
CA ARG A 17 -8.44 0.60 24.33
C ARG A 17 -9.68 1.32 23.79
N SER A 18 -9.70 1.73 22.52
CA SER A 18 -10.69 2.72 22.05
C SER A 18 -11.91 2.12 21.34
N GLY A 19 -11.86 0.85 20.95
CA GLY A 19 -12.90 0.23 20.10
C GLY A 19 -13.08 0.88 18.72
N LEU A 20 -12.21 1.82 18.34
CA LEU A 20 -12.23 2.51 17.06
C LEU A 20 -11.75 1.58 15.95
N LYS A 21 -12.29 1.77 14.74
CA LYS A 21 -11.78 1.09 13.54
C LYS A 21 -10.31 1.46 13.34
N VAL A 22 -9.51 0.46 12.96
CA VAL A 22 -8.06 0.62 12.72
C VAL A 22 -7.78 1.72 11.70
N ASP A 23 -8.63 1.88 10.67
CA ASP A 23 -8.51 2.93 9.67
C ASP A 23 -8.57 4.35 10.26
N VAL A 24 -9.44 4.55 11.26
CA VAL A 24 -9.60 5.83 11.97
C VAL A 24 -8.38 6.12 12.83
N ILE A 25 -7.87 5.08 13.51
CA ILE A 25 -6.68 5.19 14.36
C ILE A 25 -5.44 5.56 13.52
N ILE A 26 -5.25 4.90 12.38
CA ILE A 26 -4.13 5.19 11.46
C ILE A 26 -4.22 6.65 11.00
N GLY A 27 -5.40 7.09 10.56
CA GLY A 27 -5.63 8.47 10.14
C GLY A 27 -5.30 9.48 11.23
N LEU A 28 -5.83 9.28 12.44
CA LEU A 28 -5.65 10.17 13.58
C LEU A 28 -4.17 10.28 14.00
N ILE A 29 -3.48 9.15 14.13
CA ILE A 29 -2.06 9.14 14.51
C ILE A 29 -1.22 9.81 13.42
N PHE A 30 -1.47 9.50 12.14
CA PHE A 30 -0.77 10.11 11.03
C PHE A 30 -0.94 11.63 11.00
N THR A 31 -2.18 12.14 11.04
CA THR A 31 -2.43 13.59 11.00
C THR A 31 -1.90 14.31 12.24
N SER A 32 -1.96 13.69 13.42
CA SER A 32 -1.49 14.29 14.66
C SER A 32 0.04 14.41 14.70
N PHE A 33 0.76 13.33 14.39
CA PHE A 33 2.23 13.35 14.37
C PHE A 33 2.77 14.20 13.23
N PHE A 34 2.11 14.16 12.06
CA PHE A 34 2.49 15.01 10.93
C PHE A 34 2.27 16.49 11.23
N GLY A 35 1.11 16.85 11.80
CA GLY A 35 0.80 18.21 12.24
C GLY A 35 1.75 18.72 13.32
N LEU A 36 2.05 17.91 14.34
CA LEU A 36 3.06 18.24 15.36
C LEU A 36 4.45 18.44 14.75
N GLY A 37 4.86 17.58 13.82
CA GLY A 37 6.14 17.72 13.12
C GLY A 37 6.24 19.03 12.34
N LEU A 38 5.19 19.39 11.59
CA LEU A 38 5.12 20.66 10.87
C LEU A 38 5.12 21.87 11.82
N PHE A 39 4.39 21.78 12.94
CA PHE A 39 4.33 22.85 13.95
C PHE A 39 5.71 23.12 14.58
N ILE A 40 6.45 22.07 14.95
CA ILE A 40 7.80 22.21 15.52
C ILE A 40 8.74 22.90 14.53
N VAL A 41 8.69 22.53 13.25
CA VAL A 41 9.51 23.17 12.21
C VAL A 41 9.08 24.60 11.92
N SER A 42 7.79 24.91 12.06
CA SER A 42 7.31 26.29 11.95
C SER A 42 7.88 27.20 13.03
N ILE A 43 8.20 26.68 14.22
CA ILE A 43 8.76 27.47 15.34
C ILE A 43 10.29 27.51 15.25
N ASN A 44 10.93 26.41 14.86
CA ASN A 44 12.39 26.33 14.69
C ASN A 44 12.72 25.97 13.25
N PRO A 45 12.96 26.96 12.37
CA PRO A 45 13.32 26.71 10.98
C PRO A 45 14.66 25.96 10.94
N MET A 46 14.58 24.65 10.73
CA MET A 46 15.73 23.78 10.50
C MET A 46 16.26 23.99 9.07
N SER A 47 17.56 23.78 8.86
CA SER A 47 18.20 23.81 7.54
C SER A 47 17.75 22.68 6.60
N VAL A 48 17.01 21.69 7.11
CA VAL A 48 16.50 20.56 6.34
C VAL A 48 15.07 20.85 5.89
N SER A 49 14.87 20.97 4.58
CA SER A 49 13.54 21.18 3.99
C SER A 49 12.66 19.92 4.15
N ILE A 50 11.62 20.00 4.99
CA ILE A 50 10.59 18.94 5.12
C ILE A 50 9.98 18.58 3.76
N GLN A 51 9.84 19.57 2.88
CA GLN A 51 9.30 19.38 1.54
C GLN A 51 10.11 18.33 0.75
N THR A 52 11.44 18.34 0.87
CA THR A 52 12.30 17.35 0.21
C THR A 52 12.12 15.94 0.79
N ILE A 53 11.91 15.82 2.10
CA ILE A 53 11.68 14.51 2.76
C ILE A 53 10.28 13.95 2.45
N THR A 54 9.27 14.83 2.40
CA THR A 54 7.86 14.43 2.23
C THR A 54 7.50 14.21 0.78
N MET A 55 7.90 15.12 -0.11
CA MET A 55 7.60 15.08 -1.55
C MET A 55 8.67 14.34 -2.37
N GLY A 56 9.88 14.23 -1.82
CA GLY A 56 11.03 13.66 -2.53
C GLY A 56 11.59 14.58 -3.60
N ASN A 57 12.83 14.31 -4.01
CA ASN A 57 13.40 14.85 -5.24
C ASN A 57 14.18 13.75 -5.95
N ILE A 58 13.54 13.12 -6.95
CA ILE A 58 14.14 12.03 -7.72
C ILE A 58 15.40 12.48 -8.47
N LEU A 59 15.55 13.78 -8.75
CA LEU A 59 16.71 14.36 -9.43
C LEU A 59 17.93 14.54 -8.49
N ALA A 60 17.73 14.47 -7.17
CA ALA A 60 18.81 14.63 -6.17
C ALA A 60 19.34 13.28 -5.65
N ILE A 61 18.96 12.16 -6.27
CA ILE A 61 19.37 10.83 -5.84
C ILE A 61 20.86 10.62 -6.14
N THR A 62 21.62 10.22 -5.12
CA THR A 62 23.03 9.87 -5.30
C THR A 62 23.19 8.44 -5.84
N PRO A 63 24.31 8.11 -6.51
CA PRO A 63 24.60 6.74 -6.95
C PRO A 63 24.67 5.75 -5.79
N GLU A 64 25.12 6.21 -4.61
CA GLU A 64 25.21 5.41 -3.39
C GLU A 64 23.82 5.01 -2.88
N ASP A 65 22.88 5.96 -2.81
CA ASP A 65 21.49 5.69 -2.42
C ASP A 65 20.80 4.72 -3.38
N THR A 66 21.10 4.85 -4.68
CA THR A 66 20.57 3.97 -5.72
C THR A 66 21.07 2.54 -5.54
N LEU A 67 22.37 2.37 -5.27
CA LEU A 67 22.97 1.06 -5.04
C LEU A 67 22.41 0.42 -3.77
N GLN A 68 22.28 1.19 -2.69
CA GLN A 68 21.70 0.70 -1.43
C GLN A 68 20.24 0.27 -1.61
N LEU A 69 19.43 1.08 -2.30
CA LEU A 69 18.04 0.75 -2.63
C LEU A 69 17.96 -0.52 -3.48
N ALA A 70 18.84 -0.67 -4.48
CA ALA A 70 18.91 -1.84 -5.33
C ALA A 70 19.27 -3.11 -4.55
N ILE A 71 20.25 -3.04 -3.65
CA ILE A 71 20.65 -4.18 -2.79
C ILE A 71 19.49 -4.59 -1.87
N ILE A 72 18.89 -3.62 -1.15
CA ILE A 72 17.77 -3.89 -0.24
C ILE A 72 16.57 -4.47 -1.00
N GLY A 73 16.25 -3.89 -2.16
CA GLY A 73 15.17 -4.35 -3.02
C GLY A 73 15.42 -5.77 -3.55
N PHE A 74 16.62 -6.06 -4.04
CA PHE A 74 16.97 -7.37 -4.57
C PHE A 74 16.96 -8.45 -3.49
N VAL A 75 17.58 -8.18 -2.32
CA VAL A 75 17.58 -9.11 -1.18
C VAL A 75 16.15 -9.36 -0.70
N SER A 76 15.34 -8.32 -0.56
CA SER A 76 13.95 -8.46 -0.11
C SER A 76 13.12 -9.26 -1.10
N LEU A 77 13.26 -8.98 -2.40
CA LEU A 77 12.58 -9.72 -3.45
C LEU A 77 13.01 -11.19 -3.49
N ALA A 78 14.31 -11.47 -3.35
CA ALA A 78 14.83 -12.84 -3.32
C ALA A 78 14.26 -13.64 -2.13
N VAL A 79 14.23 -13.04 -0.94
CA VAL A 79 13.65 -13.69 0.25
C VAL A 79 12.14 -13.90 0.08
N LEU A 80 11.40 -12.92 -0.46
CA LEU A 80 9.97 -13.04 -0.72
C LEU A 80 9.65 -14.14 -1.74
N LEU A 81 10.44 -14.26 -2.81
CA LEU A 81 10.26 -15.31 -3.81
C LEU A 81 10.61 -16.70 -3.24
N ALA A 82 11.68 -16.80 -2.46
CA ALA A 82 12.07 -18.05 -1.80
C ALA A 82 11.01 -18.52 -0.78
N LYS A 83 10.38 -17.58 -0.06
CA LYS A 83 9.34 -17.84 0.95
C LYS A 83 7.90 -17.68 0.46
N TRP A 84 7.71 -17.55 -0.86
CA TRP A 84 6.42 -17.24 -1.46
C TRP A 84 5.28 -18.19 -1.03
N LYS A 85 5.54 -19.50 -1.06
CA LYS A 85 4.55 -20.52 -0.70
C LYS A 85 4.19 -20.47 0.79
N ASP A 86 5.20 -20.39 1.64
CA ASP A 86 5.03 -20.34 3.10
C ASP A 86 4.26 -19.07 3.52
N LEU A 87 4.57 -17.93 2.90
CA LEU A 87 3.88 -16.65 3.12
C LEU A 87 2.43 -16.71 2.65
N MET A 88 2.18 -17.26 1.46
CA MET A 88 0.82 -17.42 0.94
C MET A 88 -0.05 -18.24 1.90
N VAL A 89 0.43 -19.41 2.36
CA VAL A 89 -0.33 -20.25 3.31
C VAL A 89 -0.57 -19.49 4.62
N THR A 90 0.44 -18.79 5.13
CA THR A 90 0.34 -18.02 6.37
C THR A 90 -0.67 -16.87 6.30
N PHE A 91 -0.78 -16.18 5.15
CA PHE A 91 -1.72 -15.06 4.97
C PHE A 91 -3.16 -15.51 4.67
N PHE A 92 -3.33 -16.68 4.04
CA PHE A 92 -4.66 -17.21 3.73
C PHE A 92 -5.28 -18.00 4.89
N ASP A 93 -4.47 -18.80 5.61
CA ASP A 93 -4.95 -19.58 6.74
C ASP A 93 -3.83 -19.83 7.76
N GLU A 94 -3.84 -19.03 8.83
CA GLU A 94 -2.88 -19.13 9.92
C GLU A 94 -3.03 -20.41 10.74
N ASN A 95 -4.22 -21.00 10.80
CA ASN A 95 -4.46 -22.25 11.51
C ASN A 95 -3.92 -23.43 10.69
N HIS A 96 -4.19 -23.46 9.38
CA HIS A 96 -3.64 -24.45 8.46
C HIS A 96 -2.11 -24.38 8.39
N ALA A 97 -1.54 -23.17 8.37
CA ALA A 97 -0.08 -22.97 8.43
C ALA A 97 0.54 -23.61 9.68
N ARG A 98 -0.09 -23.41 10.85
CA ARG A 98 0.36 -24.04 12.11
C ARG A 98 0.28 -25.57 12.06
N THR A 99 -0.78 -26.12 11.48
CA THR A 99 -0.97 -27.58 11.35
C THR A 99 0.09 -28.22 10.43
N ILE A 100 0.59 -27.50 9.43
CA ILE A 100 1.67 -27.97 8.53
C ILE A 100 3.07 -27.81 9.16
N GLY A 101 3.16 -27.30 10.39
CA GLY A 101 4.42 -27.11 11.12
C GLY A 101 5.16 -25.82 10.78
N LEU A 102 4.53 -24.89 10.05
CA LEU A 102 5.06 -23.54 9.86
C LEU A 102 4.89 -22.74 11.15
N ARG A 103 5.74 -21.71 11.33
CA ARG A 103 5.65 -20.74 12.42
C ARG A 103 5.12 -19.40 11.89
N PRO A 104 3.79 -19.18 11.80
CA PRO A 104 3.20 -17.94 11.26
C PRO A 104 3.78 -16.66 11.85
N GLY A 105 4.03 -16.64 13.15
CA GLY A 105 4.63 -15.47 13.83
C GLY A 105 5.99 -15.10 13.26
N LEU A 106 6.86 -16.08 12.99
CA LEU A 106 8.18 -15.84 12.41
C LEU A 106 8.07 -15.37 10.95
N LEU A 107 7.17 -15.96 10.18
CA LEU A 107 6.94 -15.57 8.79
C LEU A 107 6.40 -14.15 8.66
N LYS A 108 5.42 -13.80 9.49
CA LYS A 108 4.89 -12.43 9.59
C LYS A 108 6.01 -11.47 10.02
N ALA A 109 6.82 -11.83 11.00
CA ALA A 109 7.95 -11.02 11.43
C ALA A 109 8.96 -10.78 10.30
N ILE A 110 9.36 -11.82 9.56
CA ILE A 110 10.24 -11.70 8.38
C ILE A 110 9.61 -10.75 7.36
N PHE A 111 8.33 -10.95 7.03
CA PHE A 111 7.61 -10.09 6.09
C PHE A 111 7.58 -8.62 6.54
N PHE A 112 7.24 -8.33 7.79
CA PHE A 112 7.18 -6.97 8.30
C PHE A 112 8.57 -6.32 8.38
N VAL A 113 9.62 -7.08 8.66
CA VAL A 113 11.01 -6.58 8.62
C VAL A 113 11.41 -6.22 7.21
N LEU A 114 11.15 -7.08 6.22
CA LEU A 114 11.43 -6.81 4.81
C LEU A 114 10.64 -5.61 4.29
N LEU A 115 9.35 -5.54 4.62
CA LEU A 115 8.47 -4.43 4.28
C LEU A 115 9.00 -3.12 4.87
N SER A 116 9.35 -3.12 6.16
CA SER A 116 9.93 -1.95 6.84
C SER A 116 11.25 -1.51 6.19
N ALA A 117 12.16 -2.45 5.90
CA ALA A 117 13.43 -2.15 5.24
C ALA A 117 13.23 -1.53 3.85
N CYS A 118 12.33 -2.11 3.03
CA CYS A 118 12.00 -1.58 1.71
C CYS A 118 11.39 -0.18 1.78
N VAL A 119 10.42 0.03 2.69
CA VAL A 119 9.75 1.31 2.87
C VAL A 119 10.74 2.38 3.31
N VAL A 120 11.58 2.09 4.31
CA VAL A 120 12.58 3.06 4.81
C VAL A 120 13.59 3.43 3.71
N ALA A 121 14.09 2.45 2.96
CA ALA A 121 15.03 2.71 1.86
C ALA A 121 14.38 3.56 0.74
N ALA A 122 13.14 3.24 0.36
CA ALA A 122 12.41 3.98 -0.65
C ALA A 122 12.05 5.40 -0.19
N MET A 123 11.75 5.59 1.09
CA MET A 123 11.38 6.91 1.65
C MET A 123 12.52 7.93 1.53
N GLN A 124 13.77 7.49 1.67
CA GLN A 124 14.93 8.38 1.59
C GLN A 124 15.17 8.90 0.17
N THR A 125 14.90 8.07 -0.85
CA THR A 125 15.16 8.39 -2.25
C THR A 125 13.99 9.09 -2.93
N VAL A 126 12.77 8.64 -2.67
CA VAL A 126 11.56 9.01 -3.43
C VAL A 126 10.61 9.88 -2.62
N GLY A 127 10.71 9.89 -1.29
CA GLY A 127 9.87 10.68 -0.39
C GLY A 127 8.71 9.91 0.24
N ALA A 128 8.31 10.33 1.44
CA ALA A 128 7.36 9.61 2.28
C ALA A 128 5.96 9.42 1.65
N PHE A 129 5.38 10.45 1.04
CA PHE A 129 4.02 10.38 0.50
C PHE A 129 3.93 9.43 -0.70
N LEU A 130 4.93 9.50 -1.58
CA LEU A 130 4.94 8.69 -2.78
C LEU A 130 5.12 7.20 -2.43
N VAL A 131 5.94 6.86 -1.44
CA VAL A 131 6.07 5.46 -0.98
C VAL A 131 4.76 4.91 -0.46
N ILE A 132 4.02 5.66 0.36
CA ILE A 132 2.72 5.21 0.88
C ILE A 132 1.73 4.97 -0.26
N ALA A 133 1.67 5.88 -1.23
CA ALA A 133 0.79 5.73 -2.39
C ALA A 133 1.16 4.50 -3.23
N LEU A 134 2.45 4.29 -3.50
CA LEU A 134 2.94 3.14 -4.27
C LEU A 134 2.72 1.80 -3.58
N VAL A 135 2.71 1.76 -2.25
CA VAL A 135 2.42 0.55 -1.48
C VAL A 135 0.92 0.24 -1.48
N VAL A 136 0.06 1.25 -1.31
CA VAL A 136 -1.38 1.06 -1.07
C VAL A 136 -2.20 1.07 -2.36
N THR A 137 -2.02 2.06 -3.23
CA THR A 137 -2.92 2.31 -4.37
C THR A 137 -2.84 1.24 -5.45
N PRO A 138 -1.65 0.79 -5.92
CA PRO A 138 -1.56 -0.31 -6.89
C PRO A 138 -2.13 -1.63 -6.36
N GLY A 139 -1.95 -1.91 -5.06
CA GLY A 139 -2.51 -3.10 -4.41
C GLY A 139 -4.03 -3.06 -4.37
N ALA A 140 -4.61 -1.93 -3.94
CA ALA A 140 -6.05 -1.73 -3.93
C ALA A 140 -6.65 -1.77 -5.35
N THR A 141 -5.98 -1.16 -6.32
CA THR A 141 -6.39 -1.19 -7.74
C THR A 141 -6.36 -2.63 -8.27
N ALA A 142 -5.28 -3.38 -8.02
CA ALA A 142 -5.17 -4.76 -8.47
C ALA A 142 -6.22 -5.68 -7.83
N TYR A 143 -6.56 -5.44 -6.55
CA TYR A 143 -7.61 -6.16 -5.84
C TYR A 143 -9.00 -5.95 -6.49
N LEU A 144 -9.30 -4.74 -6.97
CA LEU A 144 -10.56 -4.48 -7.68
C LEU A 144 -10.66 -5.24 -9.02
N LEU A 145 -9.52 -5.50 -9.66
CA LEU A 145 -9.43 -6.11 -11.00
C LEU A 145 -9.36 -7.65 -10.95
N CYS A 146 -8.77 -8.25 -9.91
CA CYS A 146 -8.42 -9.67 -9.87
C CYS A 146 -8.65 -10.32 -8.48
N ASP A 147 -9.20 -11.54 -8.47
CA ASP A 147 -9.43 -12.29 -7.21
C ASP A 147 -8.31 -13.29 -6.86
N ARG A 148 -7.40 -13.57 -7.79
CA ARG A 148 -6.31 -14.54 -7.59
C ARG A 148 -5.07 -13.83 -7.05
N PHE A 149 -4.59 -14.22 -5.87
CA PHE A 149 -3.46 -13.58 -5.19
C PHE A 149 -2.17 -13.45 -6.03
N PRO A 150 -1.70 -14.49 -6.77
CA PRO A 150 -0.53 -14.32 -7.63
C PRO A 150 -0.75 -13.30 -8.75
N ARG A 151 -1.97 -13.27 -9.31
CA ARG A 151 -2.33 -12.31 -10.35
C ARG A 151 -2.45 -10.90 -9.79
N LEU A 152 -2.98 -10.75 -8.57
CA LEU A 152 -3.04 -9.46 -7.86
C LEU A 152 -1.65 -8.86 -7.70
N ILE A 153 -0.66 -9.65 -7.27
CA ILE A 153 0.72 -9.16 -7.09
C ILE A 153 1.33 -8.72 -8.42
N ILE A 154 1.19 -9.53 -9.48
CA ILE A 154 1.71 -9.16 -10.81
C ILE A 154 1.03 -7.88 -11.32
N VAL A 155 -0.28 -7.78 -11.24
CA VAL A 155 -1.04 -6.60 -11.69
C VAL A 155 -0.66 -5.37 -10.88
N SER A 156 -0.51 -5.49 -9.55
CA SER A 156 -0.07 -4.40 -8.68
C SER A 156 1.32 -3.89 -9.06
N VAL A 157 2.28 -4.79 -9.29
CA VAL A 157 3.64 -4.44 -9.72
C VAL A 157 3.63 -3.75 -11.10
N VAL A 158 2.85 -4.27 -12.05
CA VAL A 158 2.72 -3.68 -13.39
C VAL A 158 2.11 -2.28 -13.33
N ILE A 159 1.01 -2.10 -12.60
CA ILE A 159 0.37 -0.79 -12.41
C ILE A 159 1.35 0.17 -11.72
N GLY A 160 1.96 -0.24 -10.61
CA GLY A 160 2.93 0.57 -9.88
C GLY A 160 4.11 1.00 -10.75
N SER A 161 4.68 0.09 -11.54
CA SER A 161 5.82 0.37 -12.42
C SER A 161 5.45 1.31 -13.57
N ILE A 162 4.34 1.04 -14.27
CA ILE A 162 3.88 1.87 -15.39
C ILE A 162 3.50 3.28 -14.90
N THR A 163 2.78 3.37 -13.78
CA THR A 163 2.37 4.68 -13.23
C THR A 163 3.55 5.49 -12.75
N SER A 164 4.55 4.85 -12.13
CA SER A 164 5.78 5.53 -11.71
C SER A 164 6.59 6.01 -12.90
N PHE A 165 6.74 5.18 -13.94
CA PHE A 165 7.47 5.54 -15.16
C PHE A 165 6.79 6.69 -15.91
N LEU A 166 5.49 6.59 -16.16
CA LEU A 166 4.72 7.65 -16.83
C LEU A 166 4.67 8.92 -15.99
N GLY A 167 4.45 8.81 -14.68
CA GLY A 167 4.39 9.97 -13.80
C GLY A 167 5.75 10.67 -13.68
N ALA A 168 6.87 9.93 -13.66
CA ALA A 168 8.21 10.51 -13.71
C ALA A 168 8.48 11.20 -15.06
N TYR A 169 8.10 10.58 -16.18
CA TYR A 169 8.23 11.18 -17.51
C TYR A 169 7.42 12.48 -17.64
N ILE A 170 6.16 12.47 -17.20
CA ILE A 170 5.26 13.64 -17.21
C ILE A 170 5.79 14.74 -16.26
N SER A 171 6.38 14.36 -15.13
CA SER A 171 6.98 15.30 -14.17
C SER A 171 8.11 16.11 -14.78
N TYR A 172 8.86 15.55 -15.72
CA TYR A 172 9.92 16.25 -16.42
C TYR A 172 9.38 17.43 -17.27
N PHE A 173 8.22 17.25 -17.91
CA PHE A 173 7.60 18.31 -18.72
C PHE A 173 6.88 19.37 -17.89
N LEU A 174 6.29 18.99 -16.75
CA LEU A 174 5.49 19.89 -15.92
C LEU A 174 6.32 20.69 -14.90
N ASN A 175 7.61 20.40 -14.73
CA ASN A 175 8.46 20.94 -13.64
C ASN A 175 7.79 20.84 -12.25
N GLY A 176 6.89 19.86 -12.06
CA GLY A 176 6.12 19.67 -10.84
C GLY A 176 6.80 18.68 -9.89
N ALA A 177 6.34 18.63 -8.63
CA ALA A 177 6.82 17.64 -7.67
C ALA A 177 6.46 16.22 -8.15
N THR A 178 7.47 15.41 -8.47
CA THR A 178 7.30 14.08 -9.07
C THR A 178 6.43 13.15 -8.21
N GLY A 179 6.58 13.23 -6.89
CA GLY A 179 5.71 12.56 -5.93
C GLY A 179 4.22 12.86 -6.14
N GLY A 180 3.86 14.14 -6.20
CA GLY A 180 2.47 14.58 -6.36
C GLY A 180 1.84 14.16 -7.69
N ILE A 181 2.62 14.20 -8.78
CA ILE A 181 2.16 13.80 -10.12
C ILE A 181 1.88 12.29 -10.16
N ILE A 182 2.79 11.46 -9.64
CA ILE A 182 2.60 10.00 -9.60
C ILE A 182 1.38 9.65 -8.74
N VAL A 183 1.23 10.25 -7.56
CA VAL A 183 0.08 9.99 -6.66
C VAL A 183 -1.24 10.34 -7.32
N THR A 184 -1.30 11.49 -8.01
CA THR A 184 -2.52 11.94 -8.69
C THR A 184 -2.86 11.01 -9.86
N LEU A 185 -1.87 10.59 -10.63
CA LEU A 185 -2.04 9.64 -11.73
C LEU A 185 -2.50 8.26 -11.23
N GLN A 186 -1.94 7.77 -10.13
CA GLN A 186 -2.38 6.53 -9.48
C GLN A 186 -3.81 6.63 -8.96
N THR A 187 -4.18 7.77 -8.36
CA THR A 187 -5.55 8.00 -7.88
C THR A 187 -6.53 8.05 -9.05
N LEU A 188 -6.17 8.68 -10.16
CA LEU A 188 -7.01 8.69 -11.37
C LEU A 188 -7.23 7.27 -11.90
N ILE A 189 -6.17 6.46 -11.99
CA ILE A 189 -6.26 5.07 -12.44
C ILE A 189 -7.09 4.23 -11.45
N PHE A 190 -6.93 4.44 -10.15
CA PHE A 190 -7.75 3.78 -9.14
C PHE A 190 -9.22 4.15 -9.28
N LEU A 191 -9.55 5.44 -9.51
CA LEU A 191 -10.94 5.88 -9.71
C LEU A 191 -11.54 5.29 -10.99
N VAL A 192 -10.80 5.28 -12.10
CA VAL A 192 -11.22 4.63 -13.34
C VAL A 192 -11.45 3.13 -13.10
N ALA A 193 -10.49 2.45 -12.46
CA ALA A 193 -10.65 1.06 -12.08
C ALA A 193 -11.85 0.84 -11.16
N PHE A 194 -12.11 1.71 -10.19
CA PHE A 194 -13.25 1.59 -9.28
C PHE A 194 -14.59 1.71 -10.01
N VAL A 195 -14.70 2.58 -11.01
CA VAL A 195 -15.91 2.72 -11.83
C VAL A 195 -16.08 1.54 -12.78
N PHE A 196 -15.02 1.17 -13.49
CA PHE A 196 -15.06 0.18 -14.58
C PHE A 196 -14.73 -1.26 -14.16
N ALA A 197 -14.33 -1.51 -12.91
CA ALA A 197 -13.86 -2.83 -12.48
C ALA A 197 -14.96 -3.89 -12.65
N PRO A 198 -14.68 -4.99 -13.36
CA PRO A 198 -15.68 -5.98 -13.74
C PRO A 198 -16.16 -6.87 -12.59
N LYS A 199 -15.48 -6.91 -11.43
CA LYS A 199 -15.83 -7.79 -10.30
C LYS A 199 -16.20 -7.07 -9.00
N HIS A 200 -15.48 -6.00 -8.65
CA HIS A 200 -15.73 -5.20 -7.45
C HIS A 200 -16.11 -3.73 -7.75
N GLY A 201 -16.21 -3.35 -9.03
CA GLY A 201 -16.58 -2.00 -9.43
C GLY A 201 -18.07 -1.72 -9.25
N LEU A 202 -18.42 -0.45 -9.12
CA LEU A 202 -19.79 0.02 -8.89
C LEU A 202 -20.78 -0.53 -9.93
N LEU A 203 -20.33 -0.72 -11.18
CA LEU A 203 -21.12 -1.27 -12.28
C LEU A 203 -21.35 -2.79 -12.18
N ALA A 204 -20.39 -3.55 -11.65
CA ALA A 204 -20.52 -4.99 -11.42
C ALA A 204 -21.44 -5.28 -10.22
N ALA A 205 -21.33 -4.47 -9.16
CA ALA A 205 -22.23 -4.52 -8.01
C ALA A 205 -23.67 -4.17 -8.41
N LYS A 206 -23.86 -3.13 -9.24
CA LYS A 206 -25.18 -2.77 -9.79
C LYS A 206 -25.75 -3.84 -10.72
N ARG A 207 -24.93 -4.52 -11.53
CA ARG A 207 -25.39 -5.64 -12.38
C ARG A 207 -25.81 -6.86 -11.57
N LYS A 208 -25.05 -7.23 -10.52
CA LYS A 208 -25.45 -8.31 -9.60
C LYS A 208 -26.72 -7.97 -8.83
N ALA A 209 -26.85 -6.73 -8.35
CA ALA A 209 -28.06 -6.26 -7.67
C ALA A 209 -29.28 -6.26 -8.61
N LYS A 210 -29.11 -5.84 -9.86
CA LYS A 210 -30.18 -5.87 -10.88
C LYS A 210 -30.60 -7.30 -11.22
N GLN A 211 -29.65 -8.22 -11.38
CA GLN A 211 -29.94 -9.65 -11.61
C GLN A 211 -30.61 -10.33 -10.42
N ALA A 212 -30.31 -9.91 -9.18
CA ALA A 212 -30.97 -10.39 -7.97
C ALA A 212 -32.41 -9.85 -7.84
N LEU A 213 -32.69 -8.66 -8.37
CA LEU A 213 -34.04 -8.09 -8.43
C LEU A 213 -34.88 -8.65 -9.58
N GLU A 214 -34.25 -9.05 -10.69
CA GLU A 214 -34.91 -9.70 -11.84
C GLU A 214 -35.27 -11.18 -11.56
N ARG A 215 -34.58 -11.86 -10.64
CA ARG A 215 -35.00 -13.17 -10.11
C ARG A 215 -36.08 -12.97 -9.02
N GLY A 216 -37.34 -12.96 -9.45
CA GLY A 216 -38.49 -12.92 -8.53
C GLY A 216 -38.56 -14.16 -7.62
N PRO A 217 -39.23 -14.07 -6.45
CA PRO A 217 -39.31 -15.14 -5.45
C PRO A 217 -39.96 -16.46 -5.94
N SER A 218 -40.56 -16.48 -7.13
CA SER A 218 -41.15 -17.68 -7.74
C SER A 218 -40.11 -18.70 -8.24
N ASP A 219 -38.90 -18.26 -8.63
CA ASP A 219 -37.87 -19.16 -9.17
C ASP A 219 -37.11 -19.91 -8.05
N LEU A 220 -37.01 -19.31 -6.86
CA LEU A 220 -36.38 -19.94 -5.68
C LEU A 220 -37.22 -21.08 -5.09
N ALA A 221 -38.54 -21.06 -5.28
CA ALA A 221 -39.43 -22.13 -4.83
C ALA A 221 -39.39 -23.37 -5.74
N ALA A 222 -38.94 -23.22 -6.99
CA ALA A 222 -38.85 -24.32 -7.95
C ALA A 222 -37.57 -25.16 -7.81
N GLU A 223 -36.53 -24.64 -7.15
CA GLU A 223 -35.24 -25.33 -6.96
C GLU A 223 -35.21 -26.23 -5.71
N PHE A 224 -36.21 -26.10 -4.82
CA PHE A 224 -36.37 -26.91 -3.61
C PHE A 224 -37.41 -28.04 -3.73
N LYS A 225 -37.87 -28.34 -4.95
CA LYS A 225 -38.79 -29.45 -5.23
C LYS A 225 -38.14 -30.46 -6.17
#